data_AF-A0A034W9U7-F1
#
_entry.id   AF-A0A034W9U7-F1
#
_cell.length_a   1.000
_cell.length_b   1.000
_cell.length_c   1.000
_cell.angle_alpha   90.00
_cell.angle_beta   90.00
_cell.angle_gamma   90.00
#
_symmetry.space_group_name_H-M   'P 1'
#
loop_
_entity.id
_entity.type
_entity.pdbx_description
1 polymer ?
#
loop_
_entity_poly.entity_id
_entity_poly.type
_entity_poly.pdbx_seq_one_letter_code
_entity_poly.pdbx_strand_id
1 'polypeptide(L)'
;MLKIMNVLFFYLVLITRNCFAISTVGDANIDNVCGIENLENCSHFDIENSNIITNELKRSLESYVPCSDDDDNNCKCYSEVIKNDLKPYQKGITQQMLNNTAKYGTRYKILNHQLFRDKECMFPARCSGIEHFLLNLLPELPDMDMVVNTRDWPQVVTGFRE
;
A
#
# COMPACT_ATOMS: atom_id res chain seq x y z
N MET A 1 -39.37 -38.80 -20.14
CA MET A 1 -38.64 -37.54 -19.91
C MET A 1 -38.86 -36.96 -18.50
N LEU A 2 -40.11 -36.82 -18.04
CA LEU A 2 -40.43 -36.21 -16.73
C LEU A 2 -39.79 -36.90 -15.51
N LYS A 3 -39.68 -38.25 -15.51
CA LYS A 3 -39.06 -39.01 -14.40
C LYS A 3 -37.55 -38.80 -14.29
N ILE A 4 -36.84 -38.60 -15.40
CA ILE A 4 -35.38 -38.39 -15.40
C ILE A 4 -35.03 -36.98 -14.89
N MET A 5 -35.85 -36.00 -15.24
CA MET A 5 -35.71 -34.63 -14.77
C MET A 5 -35.90 -34.52 -13.24
N ASN A 6 -36.84 -35.29 -12.68
CA ASN A 6 -37.05 -35.33 -11.23
C ASN A 6 -35.90 -36.02 -10.47
N VAL A 7 -35.26 -37.04 -11.06
CA VAL A 7 -34.08 -37.71 -10.47
C VAL A 7 -32.87 -36.77 -10.50
N LEU A 8 -32.65 -36.05 -11.60
CA LEU A 8 -31.62 -35.02 -11.71
C LEU A 8 -31.83 -33.88 -10.71
N PHE A 9 -33.07 -33.43 -10.54
CA PHE A 9 -33.40 -32.41 -9.56
C PHE A 9 -33.15 -32.88 -8.13
N PHE A 10 -33.46 -34.15 -7.82
CA PHE A 10 -33.17 -34.75 -6.52
C PHE A 10 -31.66 -34.84 -6.25
N TYR A 11 -30.85 -35.20 -7.25
CA TYR A 11 -29.39 -35.19 -7.16
C TYR A 11 -28.83 -33.77 -6.98
N LEU A 12 -29.36 -32.77 -7.68
CA LEU A 12 -28.99 -31.37 -7.50
C LEU A 12 -29.29 -30.86 -6.08
N VAL A 13 -30.45 -31.23 -5.52
CA VAL A 13 -30.81 -30.90 -4.12
C VAL A 13 -29.91 -31.62 -3.12
N LEU A 14 -29.49 -32.86 -3.39
CA LEU A 14 -28.53 -33.59 -2.55
C LEU A 14 -27.12 -32.98 -2.60
N ILE A 15 -26.70 -32.46 -3.76
CA ILE A 15 -25.40 -31.77 -3.91
C ILE A 15 -25.42 -30.42 -3.20
N THR A 16 -26.52 -29.65 -3.27
CA THR A 16 -26.63 -28.35 -2.58
C THR A 16 -26.73 -28.48 -1.06
N ARG A 17 -27.33 -29.56 -0.53
CA ARG A 17 -27.32 -29.84 0.93
C ARG A 17 -25.94 -30.24 1.47
N ASN A 18 -25.06 -30.80 0.64
CA ASN A 18 -23.68 -31.12 1.03
C ASN A 18 -22.68 -29.98 0.81
N CYS A 19 -23.01 -28.96 0.00
CA CYS A 19 -22.17 -27.78 -0.20
C CYS A 19 -22.40 -26.66 0.82
N PHE A 20 -23.51 -26.68 1.56
CA PHE A 20 -23.74 -25.79 2.70
C PHE A 20 -23.29 -26.46 4.02
N ALA A 21 -22.03 -26.89 4.06
CA ALA A 21 -21.31 -26.81 5.33
C ALA A 21 -20.96 -25.34 5.49
N ILE A 22 -21.83 -24.61 6.20
CA ILE A 22 -21.47 -23.32 6.77
C ILE A 22 -20.26 -23.62 7.64
N SER A 23 -19.08 -23.21 7.19
CA SER A 23 -17.99 -22.90 8.10
C SER A 23 -18.54 -21.79 8.98
N THR A 24 -19.20 -22.17 10.07
CA THR A 24 -19.14 -21.31 11.24
C THR A 24 -17.64 -21.25 11.48
N VAL A 25 -17.03 -20.11 11.15
CA VAL A 25 -15.98 -19.60 12.00
C VAL A 25 -16.69 -19.43 13.33
N GLY A 26 -16.85 -20.56 14.05
CA GLY A 26 -16.98 -20.48 15.48
C GLY A 26 -15.74 -19.70 15.83
N ASP A 27 -15.95 -18.54 16.46
CA ASP A 27 -14.92 -17.99 17.31
C ASP A 27 -14.38 -19.21 18.03
N ALA A 28 -13.16 -19.61 17.67
CA ALA A 28 -12.43 -20.55 18.50
C ALA A 28 -12.62 -19.96 19.88
N ASN A 29 -13.09 -20.75 20.82
CA ASN A 29 -13.04 -20.33 22.21
C ASN A 29 -11.54 -20.12 22.43
N ILE A 30 -11.09 -18.87 22.26
CA ILE A 30 -9.71 -18.50 22.48
C ILE A 30 -9.69 -18.42 24.00
N ASP A 31 -9.58 -19.61 24.62
CA ASP A 31 -9.34 -19.80 26.04
C ASP A 31 -7.98 -19.18 26.46
N ASN A 32 -7.32 -18.47 25.53
CA ASN A 32 -6.04 -17.79 25.64
C ASN A 32 -6.15 -16.27 25.38
N VAL A 33 -7.34 -15.65 25.41
CA VAL A 33 -7.41 -14.17 25.48
C VAL A 33 -7.11 -13.80 26.94
N CYS A 34 -5.88 -13.36 27.21
CA CYS A 34 -5.52 -12.80 28.51
C CYS A 34 -6.32 -11.50 28.71
N GLY A 35 -7.51 -11.60 29.30
CA GLY A 35 -8.24 -10.48 29.88
C GLY A 35 -7.65 -10.11 31.23
N ILE A 36 -7.89 -8.87 31.69
CA ILE A 36 -7.42 -8.34 32.97
C ILE A 36 -7.79 -9.25 34.16
N GLU A 37 -8.81 -10.10 33.99
CA GLU A 37 -9.36 -10.97 35.03
C GLU A 37 -8.72 -12.37 35.13
N ASN A 38 -7.89 -12.80 34.16
CA ASN A 38 -7.30 -14.17 34.14
C ASN A 38 -5.78 -14.14 33.94
N LEU A 39 -5.05 -13.63 34.93
CA LEU A 39 -3.59 -13.54 34.88
C LEU A 39 -2.86 -14.85 35.26
N GLU A 40 -3.54 -15.78 35.94
CA GLU A 40 -2.90 -16.96 36.56
C GLU A 40 -2.48 -18.05 35.55
N ASN A 41 -3.08 -18.09 34.35
CA ASN A 41 -2.73 -19.08 33.30
C ASN A 41 -1.81 -18.55 32.20
N CYS A 42 -1.44 -17.25 32.23
CA CYS A 42 -0.48 -16.69 31.28
C CYS A 42 0.97 -16.88 31.84
N SER A 43 1.31 -18.10 32.25
CA SER A 43 2.55 -18.43 33.00
C SER A 43 3.83 -18.54 32.14
N HIS A 44 3.87 -17.88 30.99
CA HIS A 44 5.10 -17.72 30.18
C HIS A 44 5.07 -16.44 29.35
N PHE A 45 4.51 -15.36 29.89
CA PHE A 45 4.88 -14.02 29.41
C PHE A 45 5.88 -13.46 30.40
N ASP A 46 7.15 -13.36 29.99
CA ASP A 46 8.20 -12.75 30.80
C ASP A 46 7.71 -11.37 31.26
N ILE A 47 7.40 -11.25 32.56
CA ILE A 47 6.87 -10.03 33.19
C ILE A 47 7.81 -8.84 32.90
N GLU A 48 9.10 -9.10 32.69
CA GLU A 48 10.10 -8.13 32.27
C GLU A 48 9.87 -7.60 30.84
N ASN A 49 9.55 -8.47 29.87
CA ASN A 49 9.21 -8.07 28.49
C ASN A 49 7.86 -7.33 28.42
N SER A 50 6.88 -7.72 29.24
CA SER A 50 5.60 -7.01 29.34
C SER A 50 5.79 -5.55 29.75
N ASN A 51 6.71 -5.31 30.70
CA ASN A 51 7.02 -3.96 31.16
C ASN A 51 7.75 -3.14 30.09
N ILE A 52 8.64 -3.75 29.30
CA ILE A 52 9.34 -3.07 28.20
C ILE A 52 8.35 -2.61 27.13
N ILE A 53 7.50 -3.51 26.62
CA ILE A 53 6.52 -3.17 25.57
C ILE A 53 5.53 -2.10 26.05
N THR A 54 5.05 -2.21 27.30
CA THR A 54 4.12 -1.24 27.88
C THR A 54 4.75 0.15 28.01
N ASN A 55 6.03 0.20 28.43
CA ASN A 55 6.75 1.47 28.55
C ASN A 55 7.00 2.11 27.17
N GLU A 56 7.35 1.32 26.15
CA GLU A 56 7.53 1.84 24.78
C GLU A 56 6.21 2.32 24.17
N LEU A 57 5.10 1.61 24.42
CA LEU A 57 3.77 2.04 24.00
C LEU A 57 3.41 3.39 24.64
N LYS A 58 3.62 3.52 25.96
CA LYS A 58 3.35 4.76 26.69
C LYS A 58 4.18 5.92 26.14
N ARG A 59 5.49 5.73 25.94
CA ARG A 59 6.37 6.75 25.33
C ARG A 59 5.91 7.13 23.92
N SER A 60 5.54 6.14 23.12
CA SER A 60 5.06 6.37 21.75
C SER A 60 3.78 7.20 21.75
N LEU A 61 2.80 6.86 22.60
CA LEU A 61 1.54 7.62 22.74
C LEU A 61 1.77 9.04 23.29
N GLU A 62 2.66 9.21 24.27
CA GLU A 62 3.01 10.52 24.81
C GLU A 62 3.69 11.42 23.77
N SER A 63 4.48 10.83 22.86
CA SER A 63 5.17 11.54 21.76
C SER A 63 4.36 11.67 20.47
N TYR A 64 3.25 10.93 20.34
CA TYR A 64 2.46 10.89 19.12
C TYR A 64 1.71 12.21 18.93
N VAL A 65 1.89 12.79 17.74
CA VAL A 65 1.16 13.96 17.30
C VAL A 65 0.45 13.59 15.99
N PRO A 66 -0.88 13.78 15.88
CA PRO A 66 -1.59 13.56 14.62
C PRO A 66 -0.96 14.38 13.48
N CYS A 67 -0.86 13.79 12.29
CA CYS A 67 -0.20 14.45 11.16
C CYS A 67 -1.05 15.57 10.51
N SER A 68 -2.36 15.58 10.77
CA SER A 68 -3.32 16.56 10.26
C SER A 68 -4.51 16.68 11.21
N ASP A 69 -5.31 17.74 11.02
CA ASP A 69 -6.67 17.82 11.56
C ASP A 69 -7.58 16.78 10.88
N ASP A 70 -8.81 16.59 11.40
CA ASP A 70 -9.70 15.46 11.11
C ASP A 70 -9.91 15.10 9.62
N ASP A 71 -9.81 16.06 8.70
CA ASP A 71 -10.12 15.85 7.27
C ASP A 71 -8.90 15.91 6.31
N ASP A 72 -7.69 16.23 6.79
CA ASP A 72 -6.47 16.52 5.97
C ASP A 72 -6.75 17.26 4.64
N ASN A 73 -7.66 18.24 4.65
CA ASN A 73 -8.17 18.91 3.43
C ASN A 73 -7.07 19.56 2.56
N ASN A 74 -5.86 19.72 3.09
CA ASN A 74 -4.72 20.33 2.41
C ASN A 74 -3.61 19.33 2.07
N CYS A 75 -3.84 18.01 2.20
CA CYS A 75 -2.87 16.96 1.95
C CYS A 75 -1.53 17.17 2.69
N LYS A 76 -1.59 17.61 3.95
CA LYS A 76 -0.41 18.00 4.74
C LYS A 76 0.29 16.82 5.39
N CYS A 77 -0.45 15.75 5.71
CA CYS A 77 0.05 14.62 6.49
C CYS A 77 1.36 14.03 5.94
N TYR A 78 1.49 13.94 4.60
CA TYR A 78 2.66 13.38 3.92
C TYR A 78 3.57 14.42 3.25
N SER A 79 3.31 15.72 3.47
CA SER A 79 4.05 16.80 2.81
C SER A 79 5.55 16.81 3.17
N GLU A 80 5.91 16.37 4.37
CA GLU A 80 7.30 16.29 4.80
C GLU A 80 8.10 15.22 4.04
N VAL A 81 7.46 14.10 3.67
CA VAL A 81 8.08 13.05 2.86
C VAL A 81 8.47 13.63 1.49
N ILE A 82 7.52 14.29 0.81
CA ILE A 82 7.75 14.93 -0.49
C ILE A 82 8.88 15.99 -0.39
N LYS A 83 8.85 16.83 0.65
CA LYS A 83 9.88 17.85 0.88
C LYS A 83 11.27 17.24 1.07
N ASN A 84 11.36 16.15 1.83
CA ASN A 84 12.63 15.47 2.09
C ASN A 84 13.17 14.76 0.84
N ASP A 85 12.30 14.11 0.06
CA ASP A 85 12.68 13.43 -1.18
C ASP A 85 13.17 14.41 -2.26
N LEU A 86 12.58 15.61 -2.32
CA LEU A 86 12.99 16.65 -3.27
C LEU A 86 14.16 17.51 -2.77
N LYS A 87 14.51 17.45 -1.48
CA LYS A 87 15.57 18.25 -0.85
C LYS A 87 16.93 18.18 -1.57
N PRO A 88 17.41 17.03 -2.06
CA PRO A 88 18.68 16.96 -2.78
C PRO A 88 18.71 17.76 -4.09
N TYR A 89 17.53 18.03 -4.67
CA TYR A 89 17.37 18.67 -5.97
C TYR A 89 17.02 20.16 -5.89
N GLN A 90 17.21 20.80 -4.74
CA GLN A 90 16.94 22.23 -4.54
C GLN A 90 17.70 23.15 -5.53
N LYS A 91 18.85 22.70 -6.06
CA LYS A 91 19.62 23.42 -7.08
C LYS A 91 19.07 23.26 -8.50
N GLY A 92 17.98 22.51 -8.66
CA GLY A 92 17.36 22.18 -9.94
C GLY A 92 17.76 20.80 -10.46
N ILE A 93 16.99 20.34 -11.46
CA ILE A 93 17.20 19.08 -12.18
C ILE A 93 17.52 19.44 -13.63
N THR A 94 18.66 18.98 -14.15
CA THR A 94 19.07 19.28 -15.52
C THR A 94 18.58 18.21 -16.50
N GLN A 95 18.49 18.57 -17.79
CA GLN A 95 18.17 17.59 -18.85
C GLN A 95 19.16 16.42 -18.87
N GLN A 96 20.43 16.67 -18.59
CA GLN A 96 21.45 15.63 -18.53
C GLN A 96 21.16 14.64 -17.39
N MET A 97 20.68 15.11 -16.23
CA MET A 97 20.27 14.23 -15.14
C MET A 97 19.12 13.31 -15.58
N LEU A 98 18.11 13.86 -16.24
CA LEU A 98 16.97 13.09 -16.77
C LEU A 98 17.39 12.06 -17.83
N ASN A 99 18.29 12.44 -18.73
CA ASN A 99 18.81 11.52 -19.75
C ASN A 99 19.60 10.37 -19.10
N ASN A 100 20.40 10.67 -18.08
CA ASN A 100 21.19 9.66 -17.37
C ASN A 100 20.32 8.72 -16.52
N THR A 101 19.17 9.18 -16.02
CA THR A 101 18.26 8.39 -15.20
C THR A 101 17.27 7.57 -16.01
N ALA A 102 17.11 7.83 -17.31
CA ALA A 102 16.18 7.10 -18.20
C ALA A 102 16.32 5.58 -18.13
N LYS A 103 17.54 5.06 -17.90
CA LYS A 103 17.80 3.61 -17.76
C LYS A 103 17.19 2.97 -16.49
N TYR A 104 16.75 3.78 -15.53
CA TYR A 104 16.24 3.32 -14.24
C TYR A 104 14.70 3.27 -14.17
N GLY A 105 13.99 3.59 -15.25
CA GLY A 105 12.54 3.57 -15.25
C GLY A 105 11.93 3.86 -16.61
N THR A 106 10.63 4.13 -16.62
CA THR A 106 9.91 4.53 -17.83
C THR A 106 9.83 6.05 -17.85
N ARG A 107 10.24 6.70 -18.95
CA ARG A 107 10.10 8.15 -19.09
C ARG A 107 8.66 8.52 -19.36
N TYR A 108 8.20 9.52 -18.63
CA TYR A 108 6.98 10.25 -18.90
C TYR A 108 7.32 11.71 -19.16
N LYS A 109 6.54 12.34 -20.03
CA LYS A 109 6.63 13.75 -20.37
C LYS A 109 5.23 14.31 -20.40
N ILE A 110 5.01 15.39 -19.66
CA ILE A 110 3.83 16.23 -19.77
C ILE A 110 4.24 17.41 -20.64
N LEU A 111 3.52 17.61 -21.74
CA LEU A 111 3.75 18.71 -22.65
C LEU A 111 2.40 19.21 -23.16
N ASN A 112 2.09 20.48 -22.96
CA ASN A 112 0.82 21.10 -23.31
C ASN A 112 -0.39 20.31 -22.79
N HIS A 113 -0.36 19.92 -21.50
CA HIS A 113 -1.40 19.12 -20.85
C HIS A 113 -1.69 17.76 -21.53
N GLN A 114 -0.71 17.22 -22.28
CA GLN A 114 -0.76 15.88 -22.85
C GLN A 114 0.31 14.99 -22.24
N LEU A 115 -0.04 13.74 -21.95
CA LEU A 115 0.88 12.74 -21.40
C LEU A 115 1.53 11.94 -22.52
N PHE A 116 2.86 11.98 -22.56
CA PHE A 116 3.71 11.16 -23.41
C PHE A 116 4.49 10.19 -22.53
N ARG A 117 4.79 9.01 -23.08
CA ARG A 117 5.55 7.96 -22.40
C ARG A 117 6.47 7.27 -23.38
N ASP A 118 7.59 6.73 -22.88
CA ASP A 118 8.33 5.71 -23.62
C ASP A 118 7.39 4.60 -24.13
N LYS A 119 7.66 4.12 -25.36
CA LYS A 119 6.86 3.09 -26.01
C LYS A 119 6.80 1.82 -25.17
N GLU A 120 7.95 1.42 -24.63
CA GLU A 120 8.08 0.23 -23.80
C GLU A 120 7.97 0.59 -22.32
N CYS A 121 6.93 0.07 -21.68
CA CYS A 121 6.84 0.03 -20.22
C CYS A 121 7.09 -1.41 -19.77
N MET A 122 8.03 -1.58 -18.83
CA MET A 122 8.43 -2.89 -18.31
C MET A 122 7.26 -3.67 -17.68
N PHE A 123 6.37 -2.95 -16.99
CA PHE A 123 5.19 -3.52 -16.34
C PHE A 123 3.94 -2.73 -16.75
N PRO A 124 3.31 -3.07 -17.90
CA PRO A 124 2.23 -2.27 -18.48
C PRO A 124 1.06 -1.98 -17.51
N ALA A 125 0.65 -2.97 -16.72
CA ALA A 125 -0.42 -2.80 -15.73
C ALA A 125 -0.08 -1.76 -14.65
N ARG A 126 1.19 -1.70 -14.22
CA ARG A 126 1.66 -0.70 -13.24
C ARG A 126 1.69 0.70 -13.87
N CYS A 127 2.13 0.81 -15.12
CA CYS A 127 2.06 2.06 -15.88
C CYS A 127 0.62 2.57 -16.03
N SER A 128 -0.34 1.69 -16.34
CA SER A 128 -1.76 2.09 -16.40
C SER A 128 -2.31 2.58 -15.06
N GLY A 129 -1.87 1.99 -13.95
CA GLY A 129 -2.22 2.47 -12.60
C GLY A 129 -1.67 3.88 -12.31
N ILE A 130 -0.43 4.15 -12.73
CA ILE A 130 0.17 5.50 -12.61
C ILE A 130 -0.58 6.50 -13.51
N GLU A 131 -0.85 6.11 -14.76
CA GLU A 131 -1.55 6.93 -15.75
C GLU A 131 -2.95 7.32 -15.30
N HIS A 132 -3.65 6.45 -14.57
CA HIS A 132 -4.96 6.79 -13.98
C HIS A 132 -4.90 8.09 -13.15
N PHE A 133 -3.86 8.26 -12.33
CA PHE A 133 -3.70 9.48 -11.53
C PHE A 133 -3.19 10.66 -12.36
N LEU A 134 -2.18 10.44 -13.21
CA LEU A 134 -1.58 11.51 -14.02
C LEU A 134 -2.59 12.14 -14.97
N LEU A 135 -3.41 11.33 -15.65
CA LEU A 135 -4.42 11.81 -16.60
C LEU A 135 -5.44 12.73 -15.96
N ASN A 136 -5.83 12.48 -14.69
CA ASN A 136 -6.76 13.33 -13.96
C ASN A 136 -6.15 14.69 -13.59
N LEU A 137 -4.83 14.74 -13.39
CA LEU A 137 -4.10 15.94 -12.99
C LEU A 137 -3.62 16.77 -14.19
N LEU A 138 -3.62 16.22 -15.41
CA LEU A 138 -3.11 16.88 -16.62
C LEU A 138 -3.60 18.33 -16.82
N PRO A 139 -4.87 18.69 -16.58
CA PRO A 139 -5.34 20.07 -16.78
C PRO A 139 -4.63 21.10 -15.90
N GLU A 140 -4.10 20.69 -14.75
CA GLU A 140 -3.48 21.56 -13.75
C GLU A 140 -1.95 21.46 -13.75
N LEU A 141 -1.39 20.39 -14.29
CA LEU A 141 0.06 20.15 -14.29
C LEU A 141 0.78 20.97 -15.36
N PRO A 142 1.94 21.56 -15.02
CA PRO A 142 2.80 22.21 -16.00
C PRO A 142 3.58 21.19 -16.84
N ASP A 143 4.23 21.68 -17.88
CA ASP A 143 5.17 20.88 -18.67
C ASP A 143 6.32 20.37 -17.80
N MET A 144 6.58 19.06 -17.86
CA MET A 144 7.63 18.41 -17.07
C MET A 144 8.06 17.06 -17.64
N ASP A 145 9.30 16.68 -17.34
CA ASP A 145 9.87 15.37 -17.64
C ASP A 145 10.11 14.60 -16.35
N MET A 146 9.74 13.32 -16.32
CA MET A 146 9.95 12.45 -15.16
C MET A 146 10.32 11.03 -15.57
N VAL A 147 11.11 10.36 -14.73
CA VAL A 147 11.45 8.94 -14.90
C VAL A 147 10.83 8.19 -13.74
N VAL A 148 9.86 7.31 -14.04
CA VAL A 148 9.13 6.57 -13.02
C VAL A 148 9.58 5.11 -13.03
N ASN A 149 10.15 4.66 -11.92
CA ASN A 149 10.52 3.27 -11.72
C ASN A 149 9.27 2.44 -11.43
N THR A 150 9.00 1.43 -12.26
CA THR A 150 7.87 0.50 -12.07
C THR A 150 8.29 -0.84 -11.47
N ARG A 151 9.56 -1.02 -11.09
CA ARG A 151 10.06 -2.19 -10.37
C ARG A 151 9.79 -2.08 -8.87
N ASP A 152 9.84 -3.20 -8.17
CA ASP A 152 9.68 -3.21 -6.70
C ASP A 152 10.86 -2.57 -5.97
N TRP A 153 12.07 -2.67 -6.53
CA TRP A 153 13.30 -2.19 -5.90
C TRP A 153 13.69 -0.77 -6.35
N PRO A 154 14.09 0.13 -5.43
CA PRO A 154 14.56 1.47 -5.77
C PRO A 154 15.86 1.44 -6.58
N GLN A 155 16.07 2.43 -7.44
CA GLN A 155 17.22 2.47 -8.36
C GLN A 155 18.28 3.51 -7.98
N VAL A 156 17.91 4.49 -7.15
CA VAL A 156 18.84 5.49 -6.62
C VAL A 156 19.16 5.11 -5.19
N VAL A 157 20.38 4.63 -4.97
CA VAL A 157 20.86 4.30 -3.62
C VAL A 157 21.35 5.58 -2.94
N THR A 158 20.68 5.99 -1.87
CA THR A 158 21.16 7.06 -0.99
C THR A 158 22.12 6.45 0.03
N GLY A 159 23.44 6.61 -0.15
CA GLY A 159 24.40 6.01 0.80
C GLY A 159 25.88 6.10 0.46
N PHE A 160 26.25 6.31 -0.81
CA PHE A 160 27.64 6.63 -1.16
C PHE A 160 27.82 8.15 -1.08
N ARG A 161 28.22 8.63 0.09
CA ARG A 161 28.86 9.94 0.21
C ARG A 161 30.23 9.80 -0.47
N GLU A 162 30.47 10.58 -1.51
CA GLU A 162 31.85 11.03 -1.81
C GLU A 162 32.22 12.13 -0.81
#